data_AF-A0A8J4CKW7-F1
#
_entry.id   AF-A0A8J4CKW7-F1
#
_cell.length_a   1.000
_cell.length_b   1.000
_cell.length_c   1.000
_cell.angle_alpha   90.00
_cell.angle_beta   90.00
_cell.angle_gamma   90.00
#
_symmetry.space_group_name_H-M   'P 1'
#
loop_
_entity.id
_entity.type
_entity.pdbx_description
1 polymer ?
#
loop_
_entity_poly.entity_id
_entity_poly.type
_entity_poly.pdbx_seq_one_letter_code
_entity_poly.pdbx_strand_id
1 'polypeptide(L)'
;MWFAILITVLAAAGNNIGKVLQKQATRTLPRLVLNRTTLLLYFRSGLWVTGMLTDLGGALLMIVAFANAPVSVVQPVSGVGLVILLIFSHFYLKERLHWHEWVAAAVAFVGVLGLGVSAEPSHLEHPAISSWRVLGAFAAMVALL
;
A
#
# COMPACT_ATOMS: atom_id res chain seq x y z
N MET A 1 -12.77 8.78 12.30
CA MET A 1 -12.16 7.43 12.24
C MET A 1 -12.51 6.67 10.96
N TRP A 2 -13.80 6.41 10.66
CA TRP A 2 -14.22 5.67 9.46
C TRP A 2 -13.68 6.20 8.13
N PHE A 3 -13.61 7.53 7.95
CA PHE A 3 -12.99 8.13 6.77
C PHE A 3 -11.52 7.70 6.60
N ALA A 4 -10.72 7.75 7.65
CA ALA A 4 -9.33 7.34 7.62
C ALA A 4 -9.18 5.83 7.34
N ILE A 5 -10.08 5.00 7.89
CA ILE A 5 -10.12 3.56 7.60
C ILE A 5 -10.39 3.32 6.10
N LEU A 6 -11.42 3.96 5.54
CA LEU A 6 -11.75 3.82 4.11
C LEU A 6 -10.61 4.30 3.21
N ILE A 7 -10.01 5.45 3.51
CA ILE A 7 -8.86 5.99 2.76
C ILE A 7 -7.66 5.05 2.89
N THR A 8 -7.40 4.47 4.06
CA THR A 8 -6.32 3.50 4.26
C THR A 8 -6.51 2.24 3.42
N VAL A 9 -7.75 1.73 3.35
CA VAL A 9 -8.08 0.54 2.54
C VAL A 9 -7.85 0.83 1.06
N LEU A 10 -8.32 1.98 0.56
CA LEU A 10 -8.11 2.40 -0.82
C LEU A 10 -6.63 2.63 -1.13
N ALA A 11 -5.90 3.27 -0.21
CA ALA A 11 -4.47 3.50 -0.32
C ALA A 11 -3.70 2.18 -0.45
N ALA A 12 -3.93 1.26 0.49
CA ALA A 12 -3.25 -0.03 0.54
C ALA A 12 -3.59 -0.91 -0.68
N ALA A 13 -4.85 -0.89 -1.14
CA ALA A 13 -5.24 -1.56 -2.37
C ALA A 13 -4.48 -0.99 -3.59
N GLY A 14 -4.44 0.34 -3.73
CA GLY A 14 -3.70 1.01 -4.80
C GLY A 14 -2.22 0.67 -4.78
N ASN A 15 -1.57 0.72 -3.61
CA ASN A 15 -0.16 0.37 -3.47
C ASN A 15 0.12 -1.09 -3.87
N ASN A 16 -0.68 -2.02 -3.38
CA ASN A 16 -0.48 -3.44 -3.64
C ASN A 16 -0.74 -3.81 -5.11
N ILE A 17 -1.84 -3.33 -5.68
CA ILE A 17 -2.18 -3.56 -7.09
C ILE A 17 -1.13 -2.90 -7.99
N GLY A 18 -0.74 -1.67 -7.71
CA GLY A 18 0.29 -0.95 -8.45
C GLY A 18 1.61 -1.72 -8.52
N LYS A 19 2.07 -2.23 -7.37
CA LYS A 19 3.27 -3.08 -7.29
C LYS A 19 3.12 -4.38 -8.07
N VAL A 20 1.95 -5.01 -8.06
CA VAL A 20 1.71 -6.23 -8.86
C VAL A 20 1.71 -5.95 -10.36
N LEU A 21 1.10 -4.85 -10.81
CA LEU A 21 1.15 -4.44 -12.21
C LEU A 21 2.59 -4.14 -12.65
N GLN A 22 3.37 -3.43 -11.83
CA GLN A 22 4.79 -3.19 -12.10
C GLN A 22 5.58 -4.50 -12.16
N LYS A 23 5.36 -5.43 -11.21
CA LYS A 23 5.98 -6.77 -11.20
C LYS A 23 5.61 -7.58 -12.44
N GLN A 24 4.38 -7.45 -12.93
CA GLN A 24 3.96 -8.13 -14.16
C GLN A 24 4.64 -7.51 -15.39
N ALA A 25 4.75 -6.18 -15.44
CA ALA A 25 5.44 -5.50 -16.53
C ALA A 25 6.93 -5.85 -16.61
N THR A 26 7.59 -6.07 -15.46
CA THR A 26 9.01 -6.46 -15.44
C THR A 26 9.27 -7.87 -15.96
N ARG A 27 8.24 -8.72 -16.14
CA ARG A 27 8.41 -10.03 -16.80
C ARG A 27 8.80 -9.93 -18.27
N THR A 28 8.42 -8.83 -18.94
CA THR A 28 8.71 -8.60 -20.36
C THR A 28 9.72 -7.48 -20.59
N LEU A 29 10.12 -6.76 -19.55
CA LEU A 29 11.09 -5.67 -19.62
C LEU A 29 12.49 -6.15 -19.22
N PRO A 30 13.57 -5.51 -19.71
CA PRO A 30 14.91 -5.80 -19.26
C PRO A 30 15.07 -5.47 -17.76
N ARG A 31 16.07 -6.06 -17.10
CA ARG A 31 16.40 -5.73 -15.71
C ARG A 31 16.53 -4.22 -15.55
N LEU A 32 15.92 -3.68 -14.49
CA LEU A 32 15.97 -2.25 -14.22
C LEU A 32 17.41 -1.86 -13.88
N VAL A 33 18.03 -1.10 -14.77
CA VAL A 33 19.33 -0.47 -14.60
C VAL A 33 19.11 1.02 -14.79
N LEU A 34 19.72 1.86 -13.95
CA LEU A 34 19.67 3.32 -14.08
C LEU A 34 20.48 3.80 -15.30
N ASN A 35 19.97 3.49 -16.48
CA ASN A 35 20.44 4.04 -17.74
C ASN A 35 19.22 4.62 -18.49
N ARG A 36 19.45 5.62 -19.33
CA ARG A 36 18.35 6.33 -20.02
C ARG A 36 17.52 5.39 -20.90
N THR A 37 18.15 4.45 -21.59
CA THR A 37 17.50 3.54 -22.53
C THR A 37 16.51 2.60 -21.83
N THR A 38 16.93 1.97 -20.74
CA THR A 38 16.12 1.11 -19.89
C THR A 38 14.99 1.91 -19.26
N LEU A 39 15.27 3.09 -18.70
CA LEU A 39 14.21 3.94 -18.13
C LEU A 39 13.13 4.29 -19.17
N LEU A 40 13.52 4.67 -20.39
CA LEU A 40 12.57 4.96 -21.47
C LEU A 40 11.71 3.74 -21.85
N LEU A 41 12.26 2.53 -21.80
CA LEU A 41 11.48 1.30 -22.03
C LEU A 41 10.42 1.08 -20.94
N TYR A 42 10.76 1.38 -19.68
CA TYR A 42 9.82 1.32 -18.56
C TYR A 42 8.72 2.37 -18.69
N PHE A 43 9.07 3.63 -19.02
CA PHE A 43 8.09 4.70 -19.28
C PHE A 43 7.22 4.46 -20.52
N ARG A 44 7.68 3.64 -21.47
CA ARG A 44 6.87 3.22 -22.63
C ARG A 44 5.97 2.02 -22.36
N SER A 45 6.22 1.28 -21.28
CA SER A 45 5.37 0.17 -20.88
C SER A 45 4.11 0.71 -20.20
N GLY A 46 2.98 0.68 -20.92
CA GLY A 46 1.69 1.11 -20.39
C GLY A 46 1.34 0.41 -19.07
N LEU A 47 1.62 -0.90 -18.95
CA LEU A 47 1.37 -1.67 -17.73
C LEU A 47 2.25 -1.23 -16.55
N TRP A 48 3.51 -0.87 -16.81
CA TRP A 48 4.40 -0.38 -15.77
C TRP A 48 3.99 1.03 -15.31
N VAL A 49 3.68 1.92 -16.27
CA VAL A 49 3.23 3.29 -15.97
C VAL A 49 1.90 3.29 -15.23
N THR A 50 0.92 2.47 -15.62
CA THR A 50 -0.33 2.34 -14.86
C THR A 50 -0.06 1.84 -13.45
N GLY A 51 0.77 0.81 -13.30
CA GLY A 51 1.18 0.32 -11.99
C GLY A 51 1.88 1.38 -11.13
N MET A 52 2.73 2.22 -11.72
CA MET A 52 3.38 3.35 -11.04
C MET A 52 2.38 4.43 -10.63
N LEU A 53 1.46 4.81 -11.51
CA LEU A 53 0.45 5.83 -11.20
C LEU A 53 -0.52 5.33 -10.11
N THR A 54 -0.92 4.06 -10.15
CA THR A 54 -1.77 3.46 -9.12
C THR A 54 -1.05 3.39 -7.77
N ASP A 55 0.24 3.02 -7.75
CA ASP A 55 1.05 2.99 -6.53
C ASP A 55 1.28 4.39 -5.95
N LEU A 56 1.61 5.38 -6.80
CA LEU A 56 1.74 6.77 -6.36
C LEU A 56 0.40 7.33 -5.84
N GLY A 57 -0.71 7.05 -6.51
CA GLY A 57 -2.05 7.41 -6.03
C GLY A 57 -2.35 6.80 -4.67
N GLY A 58 -2.04 5.51 -4.49
CA GLY A 58 -2.15 4.84 -3.20
C GLY A 58 -1.28 5.48 -2.11
N ALA A 59 -0.04 5.85 -2.44
CA ALA A 59 0.87 6.49 -1.50
C ALA A 59 0.38 7.89 -1.07
N LEU A 60 -0.18 8.68 -1.98
CA LEU A 60 -0.80 9.96 -1.65
C LEU A 60 -2.01 9.79 -0.71
N LEU A 61 -2.87 8.80 -0.97
CA LEU A 61 -3.97 8.47 -0.08
C LEU A 61 -3.47 7.99 1.30
N MET A 62 -2.35 7.26 1.34
CA MET A 62 -1.74 6.82 2.61
C MET A 62 -1.24 8.00 3.45
N ILE A 63 -0.68 9.05 2.81
CA ILE A 63 -0.32 10.29 3.51
C ILE A 63 -1.57 10.94 4.11
N VAL A 64 -2.67 11.00 3.37
CA VAL A 64 -3.95 11.50 3.88
C VAL A 64 -4.46 10.65 5.05
N ALA A 65 -4.33 9.33 5.00
CA ALA A 65 -4.70 8.45 6.11
C ALA A 65 -3.92 8.75 7.39
N PHE A 66 -2.59 8.87 7.30
CA PHE A 66 -1.74 9.20 8.44
C PHE A 66 -1.97 10.61 8.99
N ALA A 67 -2.40 11.56 8.15
CA ALA A 67 -2.79 12.89 8.60
C ALA A 67 -4.10 12.90 9.41
N ASN A 68 -4.94 11.86 9.27
CA ASN A 68 -6.27 11.81 9.86
C ASN A 68 -6.45 10.73 10.94
N ALA A 69 -5.49 9.82 11.10
CA ALA A 69 -5.55 8.75 12.10
C ALA A 69 -4.14 8.32 12.56
N PRO A 70 -4.00 7.85 13.81
CA PRO A 70 -2.73 7.38 14.31
C PRO A 70 -2.25 6.13 13.55
N VAL A 71 -0.93 5.99 13.46
CA VAL A 71 -0.25 4.85 12.81
C VAL A 71 -0.72 3.51 13.38
N SER A 72 -1.07 3.45 14.66
CA SER A 72 -1.61 2.27 15.34
C SER A 72 -2.95 1.77 14.77
N VAL A 73 -3.71 2.63 14.09
CA VAL A 73 -4.95 2.27 13.39
C VAL A 73 -4.67 2.04 11.91
N VAL A 74 -3.93 2.94 11.27
CA VAL A 74 -3.66 2.89 9.82
C VAL A 74 -2.87 1.65 9.42
N GLN A 75 -1.84 1.25 10.19
CA GLN A 75 -1.00 0.10 9.83
C GLN A 75 -1.76 -1.23 9.84
N PRO A 76 -2.51 -1.60 10.91
CA PRO A 76 -3.34 -2.79 10.87
C PRO A 76 -4.38 -2.78 9.76
N VAL A 77 -5.02 -1.62 9.52
CA VAL A 77 -6.02 -1.48 8.45
C VAL A 77 -5.41 -1.67 7.06
N SER A 78 -4.16 -1.21 6.85
CA SER A 78 -3.46 -1.40 5.59
C SER A 78 -3.25 -2.89 5.23
N GLY A 79 -3.26 -3.79 6.21
CA GLY A 79 -3.22 -5.23 6.01
C GLY A 79 -4.39 -5.77 5.18
N VAL A 80 -5.56 -5.12 5.21
CA VAL A 80 -6.71 -5.47 4.34
C VAL A 80 -6.42 -5.23 2.87
N GLY A 81 -5.48 -4.34 2.55
CA GLY A 81 -4.99 -4.19 1.18
C GLY A 81 -4.45 -5.50 0.60
N LEU A 82 -3.94 -6.41 1.44
CA LEU A 82 -3.49 -7.73 1.01
C LEU A 82 -4.67 -8.62 0.62
N VAL A 83 -5.82 -8.52 1.31
CA VAL A 83 -7.04 -9.25 0.95
C VAL A 83 -7.56 -8.80 -0.41
N ILE A 84 -7.58 -7.49 -0.64
CA ILE A 84 -7.95 -6.91 -1.94
C ILE A 84 -6.98 -7.37 -3.02
N LEU A 85 -5.68 -7.41 -2.71
CA LEU A 85 -4.67 -7.96 -3.61
C LEU A 85 -4.92 -9.44 -3.91
N LEU A 86 -5.30 -10.23 -2.91
CA LEU A 86 -5.57 -11.65 -3.03
C LEU A 86 -6.74 -11.90 -4.01
N ILE A 87 -7.83 -11.14 -3.83
CA ILE A 87 -8.98 -11.13 -4.74
C ILE A 87 -8.56 -10.68 -6.14
N PHE A 88 -7.80 -9.59 -6.23
CA PHE A 88 -7.28 -9.07 -7.51
C PHE A 88 -6.40 -10.12 -8.22
N SER A 89 -5.51 -10.81 -7.51
CA SER A 89 -4.64 -11.83 -8.09
C SER A 89 -5.44 -13.03 -8.63
N HIS A 90 -6.47 -13.44 -7.90
CA HIS A 90 -7.35 -14.52 -8.35
C HIS A 90 -8.09 -14.17 -9.65
N PHE A 91 -8.68 -12.98 -9.74
CA PHE A 91 -9.46 -12.60 -10.93
C PHE A 91 -8.58 -12.14 -12.10
N TYR A 92 -7.54 -11.36 -11.84
CA TYR A 92 -6.71 -10.73 -12.87
C TYR A 92 -5.53 -11.61 -13.31
N LEU A 93 -4.80 -12.20 -12.36
CA LEU A 93 -3.67 -13.09 -12.66
C LEU A 93 -4.10 -14.56 -12.82
N LYS A 94 -5.35 -14.91 -12.49
CA LYS A 94 -5.88 -16.29 -12.53
C LYS A 94 -5.09 -17.27 -11.66
N GLU A 95 -4.49 -16.75 -10.58
CA GLU A 95 -3.78 -17.58 -9.61
C GLU A 95 -4.79 -18.43 -8.80
N ARG A 96 -4.45 -19.70 -8.57
CA ARG A 96 -5.29 -20.61 -7.77
C ARG A 96 -4.99 -20.37 -6.30
N LEU A 97 -5.99 -19.87 -5.59
CA LEU A 97 -5.91 -19.67 -4.14
C LEU A 97 -6.28 -20.94 -3.38
N HIS A 98 -5.49 -21.28 -2.38
CA HIS A 98 -5.81 -22.34 -1.43
C HIS A 98 -6.83 -21.86 -0.38
N TRP A 99 -7.56 -22.79 0.21
CA TRP A 99 -8.58 -22.52 1.22
C TRP A 99 -8.05 -21.68 2.41
N HIS A 100 -6.81 -21.91 2.83
CA HIS A 100 -6.18 -21.18 3.95
C HIS A 100 -6.03 -19.68 3.66
N GLU A 101 -5.82 -19.29 2.40
CA GLU A 101 -5.67 -17.89 2.00
C GLU A 101 -7.00 -17.13 2.09
N TRP A 102 -8.10 -17.81 1.77
CA TRP A 102 -9.46 -17.28 1.97
C TRP A 102 -9.80 -17.11 3.45
N VAL A 103 -9.38 -18.05 4.31
CA VAL A 103 -9.55 -17.92 5.76
C VAL A 103 -8.75 -16.74 6.31
N ALA A 104 -7.48 -16.61 5.90
CA ALA A 104 -6.64 -15.48 6.30
C ALA A 104 -7.25 -14.14 5.88
N ALA A 105 -7.82 -14.08 4.67
CA ALA A 105 -8.55 -12.92 4.18
C ALA A 105 -9.78 -12.57 5.03
N ALA A 106 -10.60 -13.57 5.37
CA ALA A 106 -11.78 -13.37 6.22
C ALA A 106 -11.39 -12.88 7.63
N VAL A 107 -10.37 -13.49 8.23
CA VAL A 107 -9.86 -13.10 9.57
C VAL A 107 -9.32 -11.67 9.55
N ALA A 108 -8.53 -11.29 8.54
CA ALA A 108 -8.02 -9.93 8.40
C ALA A 108 -9.15 -8.90 8.23
N PHE A 109 -10.18 -9.24 7.44
CA PHE A 109 -11.35 -8.38 7.25
C PHE A 109 -12.13 -8.17 8.56
N VAL A 110 -12.41 -9.24 9.30
CA VAL A 110 -13.08 -9.18 10.61
C VAL A 110 -12.27 -8.37 11.62
N GLY A 111 -10.94 -8.56 11.64
CA GLY A 111 -10.04 -7.79 12.51
C GLY A 111 -10.15 -6.28 12.28
N VAL A 112 -10.23 -5.83 11.02
CA VAL A 112 -10.39 -4.40 10.70
C VAL A 112 -11.76 -3.86 11.10
N LEU A 113 -12.83 -4.63 10.93
CA LEU A 113 -14.14 -4.24 11.45
C LEU A 113 -14.11 -4.10 12.98
N GLY A 114 -13.44 -5.01 13.68
CA GLY A 114 -13.24 -4.95 15.13
C GLY A 114 -12.49 -3.70 15.58
N LEU A 115 -11.43 -3.30 14.85
CA LEU A 115 -10.71 -2.04 15.11
C LEU A 115 -11.58 -0.80 14.90
N GLY A 116 -12.41 -0.79 13.84
CA GLY A 116 -13.33 0.32 13.58
C GLY A 116 -14.40 0.49 14.66
N VAL A 117 -14.91 -0.61 15.21
CA VAL A 117 -15.92 -0.62 16.28
C VAL A 117 -15.30 -0.30 17.65
N SER A 118 -14.08 -0.76 17.92
CA SER A 118 -13.41 -0.59 19.22
C SER A 118 -12.66 0.74 19.37
N ALA A 119 -12.58 1.53 18.29
CA ALA A 119 -11.90 2.82 18.32
C ALA A 119 -12.74 3.85 19.10
N GLU A 120 -12.38 4.10 20.36
CA GLU A 120 -12.85 5.28 21.07
C GLU A 120 -12.41 6.55 20.32
N PRO A 121 -13.21 7.64 20.32
CA PRO A 121 -12.77 8.94 19.84
C PRO A 121 -11.72 9.50 20.82
N SER A 122 -10.51 8.95 20.80
CA SER A 122 -9.41 9.38 21.66
C SER A 122 -8.96 10.78 21.27
N HIS A 123 -8.90 11.67 22.28
CA HIS A 123 -8.37 13.02 22.22
C HIS A 123 -7.09 13.11 21.38
N LEU A 124 -7.12 14.03 20.42
CA LEU A 124 -6.06 14.35 19.48
C LEU A 124 -4.87 15.03 20.17
N GLU A 125 -4.12 14.31 21.00
CA GLU A 125 -2.76 14.72 21.32
C GLU A 125 -1.81 14.05 20.33
N HIS A 126 -1.55 14.74 19.22
CA HIS A 126 -0.35 14.48 18.44
C HIS A 126 0.83 15.01 19.29
N PRO A 127 1.78 14.16 19.74
CA PRO A 127 3.09 14.71 20.03
C PRO A 127 3.58 15.31 18.70
N ALA A 128 3.93 16.58 18.68
CA ALA A 128 4.47 17.24 17.50
C ALA A 128 5.83 16.62 17.16
N ILE A 129 5.82 15.48 16.45
CA ILE A 129 7.04 14.85 15.96
C ILE A 129 7.54 15.75 14.84
N SER A 130 8.61 16.48 15.13
CA SER A 130 9.15 17.45 14.18
C SER A 130 9.54 16.78 12.86
N SER A 131 9.07 17.33 11.74
CA SER A 131 9.26 16.80 10.38
C SER A 131 10.74 16.52 10.06
N TRP A 132 11.68 17.25 10.67
CA TRP A 132 13.12 17.03 10.48
C TRP A 132 13.61 15.69 11.05
N ARG A 133 13.00 15.18 12.13
CA ARG A 133 13.36 13.89 12.74
C ARG A 133 12.89 12.72 11.87
N VAL A 134 11.72 12.87 11.23
CA VAL A 134 11.18 11.89 10.28
C VAL A 134 12.03 11.85 9.02
N LEU A 135 12.39 13.01 8.48
CA LEU A 135 13.29 13.13 7.33
C LEU A 135 14.69 12.60 7.64
N GLY A 136 15.22 12.85 8.84
CA GLY A 136 16.50 12.33 9.30
C GLY A 136 16.52 10.81 9.44
N ALA A 137 15.46 10.22 10.01
CA ALA A 137 15.33 8.76 10.11
C ALA A 137 15.21 8.09 8.73
N PHE A 138 14.46 8.72 7.81
CA PHE A 138 14.34 8.24 6.43
C PHE A 138 15.69 8.30 5.69
N ALA A 139 16.42 9.41 5.80
CA ALA A 139 17.74 9.56 5.20
C ALA A 139 18.77 8.58 5.79
N ALA A 140 18.75 8.34 7.10
CA ALA A 140 19.62 7.35 7.76
C ALA A 140 19.33 5.92 7.28
N MET A 141 18.06 5.58 7.08
CA MET A 141 17.65 4.27 6.55
C MET A 141 18.08 4.08 5.08
N VAL A 142 18.02 5.14 4.26
CA VAL A 142 18.51 5.13 2.87
C VAL A 142 20.03 5.04 2.82
N ALA A 143 20.75 5.63 3.78
CA ALA A 143 22.21 5.56 3.86
C ALA A 143 22.74 4.20 4.36
N LEU A 144 21.88 3.38 4.98
CA LEU A 144 22.20 2.03 5.45
C LEU A 144 21.88 0.93 4.43
N LEU A 145 21.29 1.28 3.27
CA LEU A 145 21.06 0.40 2.12
C LEU A 145 22.17 0.57 1.08
#